data_AF-A0A2R9CQI5-F1
#
_entry.id   AF-A0A2R9CQI5-F1
#
_cell.length_a   1.000
_cell.length_b   1.000
_cell.length_c   1.000
_cell.angle_alpha   90.00
_cell.angle_beta   90.00
_cell.angle_gamma   90.00
#
_symmetry.space_group_name_H-M   'P 1'
#
loop_
_entity.id
_entity.type
_entity.pdbx_description
1 polymer ?
#
loop_
_entity_poly.entity_id
_entity_poly.type
_entity_poly.pdbx_seq_one_letter_code
_entity_poly.pdbx_strand_id
1 'polypeptide(L)'
;IANNLTQYVGNLSRDVTEVLILQLFSQIGPCKSCKMITEHTSNDPYCFVEFYEHRDAAAALAAMNGRKILGKEVKVNWATTPSSQKKDTSNHFHVFVGDLSPEITTEDIKSAFAPFGKISIAHKNGQDLEG
;
A
#
# COMPACT_ATOMS: atom_id res chain seq x y z
N ILE A 1 -12.10 10.73 5.10
CA ILE A 1 -10.67 10.91 4.77
C ILE A 1 -9.91 10.17 5.85
N ALA A 2 -9.12 9.16 5.52
CA ALA A 2 -8.30 8.48 6.52
C ALA A 2 -7.30 9.49 7.10
N ASN A 3 -7.26 9.66 8.42
CA ASN A 3 -6.24 10.46 9.12
C ASN A 3 -4.90 9.73 9.03
N ASN A 4 -4.26 9.80 7.87
CA ASN A 4 -2.95 9.22 7.68
C ASN A 4 -1.91 10.18 8.26
N LEU A 5 -1.01 9.66 9.10
CA LEU A 5 0.05 10.43 9.74
C LEU A 5 1.42 10.14 9.13
N THR A 6 1.50 9.14 8.26
CA THR A 6 2.76 8.59 7.76
C THR A 6 2.94 8.95 6.29
N GLN A 7 4.11 9.51 5.96
CA GLN A 7 4.57 9.74 4.60
C GLN A 7 5.58 8.67 4.19
N TYR A 8 5.46 8.18 2.97
CA TYR A 8 6.56 7.58 2.22
C TYR A 8 7.43 8.69 1.63
N VAL A 9 8.75 8.57 1.78
CA VAL A 9 9.74 9.47 1.17
C VAL A 9 10.74 8.63 0.38
N GLY A 10 10.68 8.71 -0.95
CA GLY A 10 11.47 7.90 -1.86
C GLY A 10 12.38 8.70 -2.77
N ASN A 11 13.08 7.97 -3.64
CA ASN A 11 14.11 8.51 -4.54
C ASN A 11 15.25 9.22 -3.80
N LEU A 12 15.59 8.74 -2.60
CA LEU A 12 16.63 9.35 -1.78
C LEU A 12 18.02 9.06 -2.39
N SER A 13 19.01 9.91 -2.09
CA SER A 13 20.42 9.55 -2.32
C SER A 13 20.86 8.52 -1.30
N ARG A 14 21.87 7.71 -1.64
CA ARG A 14 22.49 6.76 -0.70
C ARG A 14 23.22 7.45 0.45
N ASP A 15 23.60 8.72 0.26
CA ASP A 15 24.19 9.56 1.30
C ASP A 15 23.15 10.17 2.25
N VAL A 16 21.85 10.02 1.96
CA VAL A 16 20.80 10.51 2.85
C VAL A 16 20.72 9.62 4.07
N THR A 17 20.74 10.24 5.25
CA THR A 17 20.59 9.56 6.53
C THR A 17 19.21 9.82 7.13
N GLU A 18 18.79 8.91 8.02
CA GLU A 18 17.56 9.08 8.80
C GLU A 18 17.55 10.39 9.60
N VAL A 19 18.71 10.73 10.19
CA VAL A 19 18.89 11.99 10.95
C VAL A 19 18.64 13.21 10.07
N LEU A 20 19.16 13.22 8.84
CA LEU A 20 18.94 14.32 7.90
C LEU A 20 17.45 14.46 7.55
N ILE A 21 16.76 13.35 7.29
CA ILE A 21 15.32 13.37 7.02
C ILE A 21 14.56 13.92 8.22
N LEU A 22 14.85 13.45 9.44
CA LEU A 22 14.21 13.94 10.66
C LEU A 22 14.44 15.45 10.83
N GLN A 23 15.66 15.94 10.63
CA GLN A 23 15.96 17.38 10.73
C GLN A 23 15.21 18.22 9.70
N LEU A 24 15.04 17.72 8.47
CA LEU A 24 14.32 18.43 7.42
C LEU A 24 12.81 18.44 7.66
N PHE A 25 12.23 17.28 8.02
CA PHE A 25 10.78 17.16 8.25
C PHE A 25 10.36 17.81 9.57
N SER A 26 11.23 17.85 10.59
CA SER A 26 10.96 18.53 11.86
C SER A 26 10.86 20.05 11.75
N GLN A 27 11.34 20.65 10.65
CA GLN A 27 11.11 22.08 10.37
C GLN A 27 9.66 22.38 9.98
N ILE A 28 8.91 21.37 9.55
CA ILE A 28 7.50 21.51 9.20
C ILE A 28 6.61 21.23 10.40
N GLY A 29 6.93 20.19 11.18
CA GLY A 29 6.23 19.84 12.41
C GLY A 29 6.88 18.67 13.13
N PRO A 30 6.51 18.42 14.40
CA PRO A 30 7.13 17.37 15.20
C PRO A 30 6.93 15.98 14.58
N CYS A 31 8.06 15.31 14.31
CA CYS A 31 8.07 13.94 13.82
C CYS A 31 8.00 12.97 15.00
N LYS A 32 7.11 11.98 14.90
CA LYS A 32 6.97 10.88 15.86
C LYS A 32 7.99 9.77 15.61
N SER A 33 8.24 9.44 14.34
CA SER A 33 9.22 8.44 13.96
C SER A 33 9.70 8.64 12.53
N CYS A 34 10.92 8.20 12.24
CA CYS A 34 11.41 8.00 10.89
C CYS A 34 12.02 6.61 10.81
N LYS A 35 11.75 5.88 9.72
CA LYS A 35 12.34 4.57 9.46
C LYS A 35 12.98 4.55 8.08
N MET A 36 14.31 4.57 8.02
CA MET A 36 15.07 4.46 6.77
C MET A 36 15.18 3.00 6.30
N ILE A 37 14.95 2.75 5.01
CA ILE A 37 15.07 1.45 4.36
C ILE A 37 16.09 1.55 3.21
N THR A 38 17.19 0.82 3.33
CA THR A 38 18.31 0.81 2.38
C THR A 38 18.64 -0.59 1.85
N GLU A 39 17.86 -1.61 2.23
CA GLU A 39 18.21 -3.02 2.10
C GLU A 39 18.25 -3.54 0.65
N HIS A 40 17.57 -2.86 -0.27
CA HIS A 40 17.50 -3.28 -1.68
C HIS A 40 18.58 -2.58 -2.50
N THR A 41 19.70 -3.27 -2.77
CA THR A 41 20.84 -2.71 -3.52
C THR A 41 20.45 -2.16 -4.90
N SER A 42 19.44 -2.73 -5.56
CA SER A 42 18.99 -2.28 -6.89
C SER A 42 18.06 -1.07 -6.87
N ASN A 43 17.43 -0.75 -5.73
CA ASN A 43 16.48 0.36 -5.62
C ASN A 43 17.10 1.55 -4.89
N ASP A 44 16.59 2.74 -5.20
CA ASP A 44 16.91 3.93 -4.42
C ASP A 44 16.38 3.78 -2.99
N PRO A 45 17.14 4.24 -1.98
CA PRO A 45 16.68 4.25 -0.61
C PRO A 45 15.39 5.04 -0.44
N TYR A 46 14.63 4.67 0.59
CA TYR A 46 13.41 5.36 0.97
C TYR A 46 13.22 5.30 2.49
N CYS A 47 12.33 6.14 3.02
CA CYS A 47 11.96 6.07 4.43
C CYS A 47 10.48 6.33 4.63
N PHE A 48 10.02 6.04 5.84
CA PHE A 48 8.70 6.41 6.32
C PHE A 48 8.83 7.41 7.45
N VAL A 49 8.16 8.56 7.32
CA VAL A 49 8.11 9.61 8.35
C VAL A 49 6.71 9.69 8.92
N GLU A 50 6.55 9.45 10.22
CA GLU A 50 5.29 9.60 10.93
C GLU A 50 5.30 10.92 11.72
N PHE A 51 4.24 11.71 11.59
CA PHE A 51 4.03 12.94 12.35
C PHE A 51 3.08 12.71 13.53
N TYR A 52 3.11 13.63 14.51
CA TYR A 52 2.10 13.64 15.57
C TYR A 52 0.74 14.15 15.09
N GLU A 53 0.73 15.09 14.15
CA GLU A 53 -0.50 15.69 13.63
C GLU A 53 -0.64 15.52 12.11
N HIS A 54 -1.89 15.28 11.66
CA HIS A 54 -2.19 15.13 10.23
C HIS A 54 -1.91 16.42 9.44
N ARG A 55 -2.14 17.58 10.08
CA ARG A 55 -1.86 18.90 9.50
C ARG A 55 -0.39 19.02 9.09
N ASP A 56 0.52 18.59 9.96
CA ASP A 56 1.96 18.66 9.71
C ASP A 56 2.38 17.69 8.62
N ALA A 57 1.83 16.48 8.64
CA ALA A 57 2.04 15.49 7.58
C ALA A 57 1.61 16.02 6.20
N ALA A 58 0.45 16.68 6.13
CA ALA A 58 -0.07 17.26 4.89
C ALA A 58 0.78 18.46 4.42
N ALA A 59 1.22 19.30 5.35
CA ALA A 59 2.14 20.40 5.05
C ALA A 59 3.49 19.88 4.54
N ALA A 60 4.03 18.82 5.15
CA ALA A 60 5.30 18.22 4.77
C ALA A 60 5.22 17.61 3.36
N LEU A 61 4.11 16.92 3.03
CA LEU A 61 3.86 16.41 1.69
C LEU A 61 3.91 17.54 0.65
N ALA A 62 3.20 18.64 0.88
CA ALA A 62 3.15 19.76 -0.04
C ALA A 62 4.50 20.49 -0.15
N ALA A 63 5.25 20.60 0.94
CA ALA A 63 6.50 21.35 0.98
C ALA A 63 7.71 20.57 0.46
N MET A 64 7.75 19.26 0.68
CA MET A 64 8.95 18.43 0.46
C MET A 64 8.88 17.60 -0.83
N ASN A 65 7.69 17.31 -1.36
CA ASN A 65 7.59 16.57 -2.61
C ASN A 65 8.24 17.36 -3.77
N GLY A 66 9.16 16.72 -4.50
CA GLY A 66 9.92 17.34 -5.58
C GLY A 66 11.10 18.22 -5.11
N ARG A 67 11.32 18.40 -3.81
CA ARG A 67 12.52 19.12 -3.34
C ARG A 67 13.78 18.31 -3.58
N LYS A 68 14.88 19.00 -3.88
CA LYS A 68 16.20 18.39 -3.97
C LYS A 68 16.82 18.21 -2.59
N ILE A 69 17.14 16.97 -2.24
CA ILE A 69 17.94 16.60 -1.06
C ILE A 69 19.19 15.90 -1.57
N LEU A 70 20.37 16.47 -1.27
CA LEU A 70 21.67 15.98 -1.76
C LEU A 70 21.68 15.74 -3.29
N GLY A 71 21.09 16.68 -4.04
CA GLY A 71 21.08 16.65 -5.50
C GLY A 71 19.98 15.78 -6.14
N LYS A 72 19.25 14.95 -5.39
CA LYS A 72 18.12 14.15 -5.90
C LYS A 72 16.77 14.74 -5.50
N GLU A 73 15.83 14.76 -6.43
CA GLU A 73 14.45 15.18 -6.18
C GLU A 73 13.68 14.09 -5.44
N VAL A 74 13.26 14.37 -4.22
CA VAL A 74 12.57 13.37 -3.39
C VAL A 74 11.10 13.25 -3.75
N LYS A 75 10.56 12.04 -3.63
CA LYS A 75 9.14 11.76 -3.85
C LYS A 75 8.46 11.55 -2.51
N VAL A 76 7.54 12.43 -2.14
CA VAL A 76 6.77 12.30 -0.89
C VAL A 76 5.34 11.93 -1.25
N ASN A 77 4.79 10.91 -0.58
CA ASN A 77 3.41 10.46 -0.74
C ASN A 77 2.86 9.97 0.59
N TRP A 78 1.54 9.95 0.74
CA TRP A 78 0.90 9.25 1.85
C TRP A 78 1.32 7.77 1.86
N ALA A 79 1.81 7.28 3.00
CA ALA A 79 2.17 5.89 3.14
C ALA A 79 0.90 5.03 3.08
N THR A 80 0.87 4.04 2.20
CA THR A 80 -0.19 3.04 2.18
C THR A 80 0.22 1.91 3.12
N THR A 81 -0.51 1.71 4.21
CA THR A 81 -0.37 0.48 4.99
C THR A 81 -0.82 -0.68 4.10
N PRO A 82 -0.04 -1.76 3.94
CA PRO A 82 -0.47 -2.95 3.19
C PRO A 82 -1.76 -3.58 3.75
N SER A 83 -2.19 -3.22 4.96
CA SER A 83 -3.47 -3.61 5.57
C SER A 83 -4.70 -2.85 5.06
N SER A 84 -4.56 -1.79 4.26
CA SER A 84 -5.71 -1.01 3.74
C SER A 84 -6.05 -1.28 2.27
N GLN A 85 -5.41 -2.28 1.65
CA GLN A 85 -5.84 -2.84 0.36
C GLN A 85 -6.50 -4.22 0.49
N LYS A 86 -7.10 -4.53 1.64
CA LYS A 86 -8.30 -5.34 1.55
C LYS A 86 -9.32 -4.44 0.86
N LYS A 87 -9.68 -4.74 -0.40
CA LYS A 87 -11.04 -4.43 -0.85
C LYS A 87 -11.93 -4.79 0.32
N ASP A 88 -12.77 -3.88 0.78
CA ASP A 88 -13.70 -4.13 1.87
C ASP A 88 -14.53 -5.38 1.51
N THR A 89 -14.08 -6.56 1.94
CA THR A 89 -14.80 -7.82 1.86
C THR A 89 -15.58 -8.04 3.14
N SER A 90 -15.68 -7.01 4.01
CA SER A 90 -16.50 -7.00 5.21
C SER A 90 -17.96 -7.38 4.89
N ASN A 91 -18.40 -7.11 3.65
CA ASN A 91 -19.70 -7.48 3.10
C ASN A 91 -19.65 -8.62 2.07
N HIS A 92 -18.52 -9.32 1.91
CA HIS A 92 -18.37 -10.44 0.99
C HIS A 92 -18.17 -11.74 1.78
N PHE A 93 -19.11 -12.67 1.63
CA PHE A 93 -19.02 -14.01 2.18
C PHE A 93 -18.31 -14.92 1.17
N HIS A 94 -17.26 -15.60 1.62
CA HIS A 94 -16.50 -16.54 0.79
C HIS A 94 -16.96 -17.96 1.11
N VAL A 95 -17.48 -18.67 0.11
CA VAL A 95 -17.86 -20.09 0.20
C VAL A 95 -16.91 -20.90 -0.67
N PHE A 96 -16.29 -21.92 -0.08
CA PHE A 96 -15.44 -22.88 -0.78
C PHE A 96 -16.25 -24.14 -1.07
N VAL A 97 -16.28 -24.55 -2.34
CA VAL A 97 -16.96 -25.77 -2.77
C VAL A 97 -15.88 -26.74 -3.24
N GLY A 98 -15.63 -27.78 -2.44
CA GLY A 98 -14.72 -28.88 -2.76
C GLY A 98 -15.46 -30.05 -3.41
N ASP A 99 -14.71 -31.06 -3.83
CA ASP A 99 -15.26 -32.32 -4.40
C ASP A 99 -16.10 -32.13 -5.68
N LEU A 100 -15.83 -31.06 -6.43
CA LEU A 100 -16.44 -30.85 -7.73
C LEU A 100 -15.77 -31.74 -8.77
N SER A 101 -16.57 -32.50 -9.51
CA SER A 101 -16.09 -33.26 -10.65
C SER A 101 -15.33 -32.36 -11.63
N PRO A 102 -14.27 -32.86 -12.31
CA PRO A 102 -13.45 -32.07 -13.21
C PRO A 102 -14.24 -31.48 -14.40
N GLU A 103 -15.39 -32.06 -14.75
CA GLU A 103 -16.33 -31.58 -15.76
C GLU A 103 -17.17 -30.36 -15.34
N ILE A 104 -17.26 -30.07 -14.03
CA ILE A 104 -18.04 -28.93 -13.54
C ILE A 104 -17.37 -27.62 -13.92
N THR A 105 -18.11 -26.74 -14.59
CA THR A 105 -17.65 -25.42 -15.00
C THR A 105 -18.02 -24.34 -13.98
N THR A 106 -17.40 -23.17 -14.12
CA THR A 106 -17.78 -21.99 -13.35
C THR A 106 -19.24 -21.57 -13.59
N GLU A 107 -19.82 -21.89 -14.74
CA GLU A 107 -21.22 -21.60 -15.07
C GLU A 107 -22.19 -22.51 -14.33
N ASP A 108 -21.86 -23.80 -14.22
CA ASP A 108 -22.64 -24.76 -13.42
C ASP A 108 -22.68 -24.36 -11.94
N ILE A 109 -21.53 -23.92 -11.40
CA ILE A 109 -21.44 -23.39 -10.04
C ILE A 109 -22.30 -22.12 -9.92
N LYS A 110 -22.23 -21.20 -10.88
CA LYS A 110 -23.07 -19.98 -10.84
C LYS A 110 -24.56 -20.31 -10.86
N SER A 111 -24.97 -21.27 -11.68
CA SER A 111 -26.35 -21.70 -11.80
C SER A 111 -26.85 -22.37 -10.52
N ALA A 112 -26.06 -23.27 -9.93
CA ALA A 112 -26.39 -23.96 -8.69
C ALA A 112 -26.56 -23.01 -7.50
N PHE A 113 -25.77 -21.92 -7.46
CA PHE A 113 -25.80 -20.93 -6.37
C PHE A 113 -26.71 -19.72 -6.63
N ALA A 114 -27.24 -19.56 -7.85
CA ALA A 114 -28.15 -18.48 -8.22
C ALA A 114 -29.38 -18.30 -7.29
N PRO A 115 -30.06 -19.36 -6.79
CA PRO A 115 -31.20 -19.17 -5.88
C PRO A 115 -30.79 -18.67 -4.49
N PHE A 116 -29.51 -18.78 -4.10
CA PHE A 116 -29.01 -18.36 -2.78
C PHE A 116 -28.47 -16.93 -2.76
N GLY A 117 -28.38 -16.28 -3.92
CA GLY A 117 -27.98 -14.88 -4.03
C GLY A 117 -27.07 -14.59 -5.22
N LYS A 118 -26.68 -13.32 -5.35
CA LYS A 118 -25.82 -12.86 -6.44
C LYS A 118 -24.37 -13.18 -6.15
N ILE A 119 -23.75 -14.00 -6.99
CA ILE A 119 -22.34 -14.41 -6.85
C ILE A 119 -21.46 -13.34 -7.51
N SER A 120 -20.59 -12.71 -6.72
CA SER A 120 -19.68 -11.67 -7.23
C SER A 120 -18.46 -12.25 -7.97
N ILE A 121 -17.93 -13.39 -7.50
CA ILE A 121 -16.77 -14.07 -8.09
C ILE A 121 -16.91 -15.58 -7.91
N ALA A 122 -16.56 -16.34 -8.95
CA ALA A 122 -16.45 -17.79 -8.88
C ALA A 122 -15.14 -18.18 -9.59
N HIS A 123 -14.29 -18.93 -8.89
CA HIS A 123 -13.01 -19.39 -9.42
C HIS A 123 -12.86 -20.87 -9.09
N LYS A 124 -12.62 -21.68 -10.12
CA LYS A 124 -12.26 -23.09 -9.96
C LYS A 124 -10.76 -23.16 -9.78
N ASN A 125 -10.30 -23.71 -8.66
CA ASN A 125 -8.86 -23.92 -8.46
C ASN A 125 -8.39 -25.02 -9.43
N GLY A 126 -7.43 -24.73 -10.32
CA GLY A 126 -6.82 -25.72 -11.22
C GLY A 126 -7.09 -25.55 -12.73
N GLN A 127 -7.44 -24.35 -13.21
CA GLN A 127 -7.20 -23.99 -14.62
C GLN A 127 -6.39 -22.70 -14.68
N ASP A 128 -5.09 -22.84 -14.49
CA ASP A 128 -4.12 -22.06 -15.24
C ASP A 128 -4.35 -22.33 -16.73
N LEU A 129 -4.98 -21.37 -17.41
CA LEU A 129 -4.87 -21.29 -18.86
C LEU A 129 -3.64 -20.42 -19.12
N GLU A 130 -2.54 -21.09 -19.45
CA GLU A 130 -1.42 -20.51 -20.17
C GLU A 130 -1.95 -19.70 -21.37
N GLY A 131 -1.40 -18.50 -21.54
CA GLY A 131 -1.71 -17.63 -22.67
C GLY A 131 -1.13 -18.13 -23.99
#